data_AF-A0A1R2BTS2-F1
#
_entry.id   AF-A0A1R2BTS2-F1
#
_cell.length_a   1.000
_cell.length_b   1.000
_cell.length_c   1.000
_cell.angle_alpha   90.00
_cell.angle_beta   90.00
_cell.angle_gamma   90.00
#
_symmetry.space_group_name_H-M   'P 1'
#
loop_
_entity.id
_entity.type
_entity.pdbx_description
1 polymer ?
#
loop_
_entity_poly.entity_id
_entity_poly.type
_entity_poly.pdbx_seq_one_letter_code
_entity_poly.pdbx_strand_id
1 'polypeptide(L)'
;MKGIHSNLKQLKMDTVSPATRLLDKRRLMYQVQEAFERQKEEEARRLEMFNNKEEELRARDLAVQEKFVEFSKVINENEAKMQRANNRIAEEKKAIEAKEKRKKELEEKVSELKSKATALEKSVTAMKAYEEFLENVRAKNPEEFTEINDILLLEGKLRLANDQLRFQQKQLEEENQKIRSIKDQLEKRKKDEILQLNIEIAQKSKQCEEIEGKRLDLNKLAEQISAKTVYKQVEIGHIFMAIDNLYMRCGDGPKINHNSDLKYQMDPGDEDVGKKFEEVMDKLRIIKAYLNDYKTIVQKSSSSLLQKCKNTKELSKILPRELNIN
;
A
#
# COMPACT_ATOMS: atom_id res chain seq x y z
N MET A 1 49.00 44.17 138.95
CA MET A 1 49.72 44.35 140.25
C MET A 1 49.98 45.84 140.53
N LYS A 2 48.93 46.63 140.82
CA LYS A 2 49.01 48.07 141.18
C LYS A 2 48.65 48.29 142.67
N GLY A 3 49.06 47.37 143.54
CA GLY A 3 48.55 47.26 144.92
C GLY A 3 49.42 47.92 146.00
N ILE A 4 50.63 48.38 145.69
CA ILE A 4 51.54 48.96 146.70
C ILE A 4 51.62 50.50 146.61
N HIS A 5 51.32 51.08 145.44
CA HIS A 5 51.41 52.53 145.23
C HIS A 5 50.21 53.35 145.74
N SER A 6 49.04 52.75 145.98
CA SER A 6 47.88 53.46 146.52
C SER A 6 47.98 53.66 148.04
N ASN A 7 48.48 52.64 148.76
CA ASN A 7 48.55 52.69 150.23
C ASN A 7 49.59 53.68 150.77
N LEU A 8 50.68 53.95 150.02
CA LEU A 8 51.69 54.95 150.42
C LEU A 8 51.21 56.40 150.24
N LYS A 9 50.26 56.66 149.32
CA LYS A 9 49.63 57.98 149.16
C LYS A 9 48.54 58.21 150.20
N GLN A 10 47.82 57.17 150.61
CA GLN A 10 46.79 57.27 151.64
C GLN A 10 47.40 57.54 153.04
N LEU A 11 48.52 56.89 153.39
CA LEU A 11 49.16 57.04 154.72
C LEU A 11 49.83 58.41 154.98
N LYS A 12 50.01 59.25 153.94
CA LYS A 12 50.55 60.62 154.07
C LYS A 12 49.48 61.71 154.22
N MET A 13 48.20 61.36 154.29
CA MET A 13 47.08 62.31 154.25
C MET A 13 46.49 62.67 155.63
N ASP A 14 46.91 62.01 156.71
CA ASP A 14 46.29 62.19 158.04
C ASP A 14 47.02 63.17 158.97
N THR A 15 48.16 63.75 158.56
CA THR A 15 48.94 64.69 159.39
C THR A 15 49.09 66.10 158.79
N VAL A 16 48.31 66.47 157.76
CA VAL A 16 48.39 67.80 157.12
C VAL A 16 47.03 68.52 157.09
N SER A 17 47.09 69.84 157.32
CA SER A 17 45.97 70.78 157.46
C SER A 17 44.93 70.70 156.32
N PRO A 18 43.62 70.90 156.59
CA PRO A 18 42.53 70.89 155.59
C PRO A 18 42.79 71.75 154.35
N ALA A 19 43.54 72.84 154.50
CA ALA A 19 43.93 73.72 153.40
C ALA A 19 44.83 73.03 152.35
N THR A 20 45.74 72.14 152.79
CA THR A 20 46.65 71.42 151.90
C THR A 20 45.93 70.32 151.11
N ARG A 21 44.95 69.64 151.72
CA ARG A 21 44.07 68.66 151.04
C ARG A 21 43.21 69.30 149.95
N LEU A 22 42.70 70.51 150.21
CA LEU A 22 41.94 71.26 149.21
C LEU A 22 42.81 71.61 148.00
N LEU A 23 44.05 72.04 148.24
CA LEU A 23 45.03 72.35 147.18
C LEU A 23 45.40 71.11 146.35
N ASP A 24 45.65 69.96 146.99
CA ASP A 24 45.92 68.71 146.29
C ASP A 24 44.70 68.20 145.50
N LYS A 25 43.48 68.36 146.04
CA LYS A 25 42.25 68.01 145.31
C LYS A 25 42.02 68.94 144.12
N ARG A 26 42.35 70.23 144.24
CA ARG A 26 42.31 71.21 143.13
C ARG A 26 43.35 70.87 142.07
N ARG A 27 44.57 70.50 142.48
CA ARG A 27 45.64 70.03 141.58
C ARG A 27 45.23 68.75 140.84
N LEU A 28 44.60 67.79 141.52
CA LEU A 28 44.09 66.57 140.91
C LEU A 28 42.94 66.88 139.94
N MET A 29 42.04 67.79 140.29
CA MET A 29 40.96 68.26 139.41
C MET A 29 41.53 68.93 138.16
N TYR A 30 42.56 69.77 138.28
CA TYR A 30 43.27 70.33 137.13
C TYR A 30 43.97 69.26 136.29
N GLN A 31 44.60 68.25 136.90
CA GLN A 31 45.21 67.15 136.14
C GLN A 31 44.18 66.30 135.40
N VAL A 32 43.02 66.04 136.01
CA VAL A 32 41.91 65.32 135.36
C VAL A 32 41.29 66.17 134.27
N GLN A 33 41.11 67.47 134.50
CA GLN A 33 40.61 68.43 133.52
C GLN A 33 41.56 68.54 132.33
N GLU A 34 42.87 68.64 132.57
CA GLU A 34 43.90 68.66 131.54
C GLU A 34 43.96 67.33 130.78
N ALA A 35 43.81 66.18 131.46
CA ALA A 35 43.73 64.87 130.82
C ALA A 35 42.45 64.71 129.97
N PHE A 36 41.32 65.23 130.45
CA PHE A 36 40.05 65.23 129.73
C PHE A 36 40.09 66.16 128.51
N GLU A 37 40.66 67.35 128.65
CA GLU A 37 40.90 68.29 127.54
C GLU A 37 41.85 67.68 126.50
N ARG A 38 42.92 67.01 126.95
CA ARG A 38 43.84 66.28 126.08
C ARG A 38 43.16 65.12 125.36
N GLN A 39 42.31 64.36 126.03
CA GLN A 39 41.54 63.28 125.41
C GLN A 39 40.50 63.82 124.42
N LYS A 40 39.82 64.93 124.76
CA LYS A 40 38.88 65.61 123.87
C LYS A 40 39.58 66.12 122.61
N GLU A 41 40.79 66.66 122.73
CA GLU A 41 41.62 67.06 121.59
C GLU A 41 42.11 65.86 120.76
N GLU A 42 42.43 64.72 121.37
CA GLU A 42 42.80 63.49 120.66
C GLU A 42 41.62 62.89 119.88
N GLU A 43 40.43 62.83 120.48
CA GLU A 43 39.22 62.36 119.80
C GLU A 43 38.79 63.34 118.70
N ALA A 44 38.92 64.66 118.92
CA ALA A 44 38.68 65.66 117.87
C ALA A 44 39.64 65.48 116.69
N ARG A 45 40.94 65.26 116.96
CA ARG A 45 41.93 64.94 115.92
C ARG A 45 41.61 63.62 115.20
N ARG A 46 41.17 62.58 115.90
CA ARG A 46 40.77 61.31 115.28
C ARG A 46 39.53 61.48 114.41
N LEU A 47 38.53 62.23 114.86
CA LEU A 47 37.33 62.53 114.10
C LEU A 47 37.67 63.31 112.82
N GLU A 48 38.56 64.30 112.92
CA GLU A 48 39.05 65.05 111.77
C GLU A 48 39.78 64.15 110.77
N MET A 49 40.63 63.23 111.24
CA MET A 49 41.27 62.23 110.37
C MET A 49 40.26 61.28 109.70
N PHE A 50 39.24 60.82 110.43
CA PHE A 50 38.18 59.98 109.86
C PHE A 50 37.37 60.73 108.82
N ASN A 51 36.99 61.97 109.11
CA ASN A 51 36.23 62.81 108.19
C ASN A 51 37.04 63.10 106.92
N ASN A 52 38.32 63.43 107.06
CA ASN A 52 39.24 63.60 105.93
C ASN A 52 39.39 62.30 105.12
N LYS A 53 39.44 61.14 105.78
CA LYS A 53 39.53 59.84 105.10
C LYS A 53 38.24 59.47 104.37
N GLU A 54 37.09 59.78 104.97
CA GLU A 54 35.79 59.58 104.37
C GLU A 54 35.60 60.48 103.14
N GLU A 55 35.98 61.76 103.24
CA GLU A 55 36.00 62.69 102.11
C GLU A 55 36.94 62.20 101.00
N GLU A 56 38.14 61.71 101.34
CA GLU A 56 39.07 61.13 100.37
C GLU A 56 38.48 59.90 99.68
N LEU A 57 37.83 58.99 100.43
CA LEU A 57 37.19 57.81 99.86
C LEU A 57 36.02 58.19 98.94
N ARG A 58 35.15 59.10 99.36
CA ARG A 58 34.06 59.60 98.50
C ARG A 58 34.60 60.26 97.24
N ALA A 59 35.69 61.04 97.34
CA ALA A 59 36.32 61.65 96.18
C ALA A 59 36.90 60.60 95.21
N ARG A 60 37.52 59.52 95.73
CA ARG A 60 37.99 58.40 94.91
C ARG A 60 36.84 57.65 94.24
N ASP A 61 35.77 57.37 94.98
CA ASP A 61 34.60 56.67 94.44
C ASP A 61 33.92 57.49 93.33
N LEU A 62 33.79 58.82 93.54
CA LEU A 62 33.27 59.73 92.52
C LEU A 62 34.16 59.71 91.26
N ALA A 63 35.49 59.79 91.43
CA ALA A 63 36.43 59.71 90.31
C ALA A 63 36.36 58.37 89.55
N VAL A 64 36.10 57.26 90.24
CA VAL A 64 35.88 55.94 89.60
C VAL A 64 34.57 55.92 88.83
N GLN A 65 33.49 56.46 89.41
CA GLN A 65 32.19 56.57 88.72
C GLN A 65 32.27 57.45 87.47
N GLU A 66 32.95 58.60 87.54
CA GLU A 66 33.18 59.48 86.40
C GLU A 66 33.91 58.74 85.28
N LYS A 67 35.01 58.05 85.60
CA LYS A 67 35.75 57.22 84.62
C LYS A 67 34.89 56.10 84.05
N PHE A 68 34.05 55.46 84.86
CA PHE A 68 33.14 54.42 84.39
C PHE A 68 32.12 54.96 83.37
N VAL A 69 31.58 56.15 83.62
CA VAL A 69 30.69 56.85 82.69
C VAL A 69 31.44 57.22 81.40
N GLU A 70 32.67 57.74 81.50
CA GLU A 70 33.52 58.03 80.34
C GLU A 70 33.80 56.78 79.49
N PHE A 71 34.21 55.67 80.13
CA PHE A 71 34.44 54.40 79.42
C PHE A 71 33.16 53.85 78.80
N SER A 72 32.03 53.89 79.52
CA SER A 72 30.74 53.46 78.98
C SER A 72 30.34 54.30 77.76
N LYS A 73 30.58 55.61 77.79
CA LYS A 73 30.36 56.51 76.65
C LYS A 73 31.24 56.13 75.47
N VAL A 74 32.54 55.90 75.68
CA VAL A 74 33.48 55.48 74.62
C VAL A 74 33.09 54.13 74.03
N ILE A 75 32.67 53.15 74.85
CA ILE A 75 32.21 51.85 74.38
C ILE A 75 30.96 52.00 73.50
N ASN A 76 29.95 52.72 73.97
CA ASN A 76 28.72 52.95 73.21
C ASN A 76 28.98 53.71 71.90
N GLU A 77 29.86 54.72 71.93
CA GLU A 77 30.25 55.46 70.73
C GLU A 77 31.01 54.57 69.73
N ASN A 78 31.90 53.69 70.22
CA ASN A 78 32.62 52.75 69.38
C ASN A 78 31.68 51.69 68.79
N GLU A 79 30.79 51.12 69.60
CA GLU A 79 29.76 50.18 69.14
C GLU A 79 28.86 50.84 68.08
N ALA A 80 28.44 52.08 68.29
CA ALA A 80 27.68 52.85 67.31
C ALA A 80 28.48 53.15 66.02
N LYS A 81 29.81 53.32 66.11
CA LYS A 81 30.69 53.46 64.92
C LYS A 81 30.85 52.13 64.19
N MET A 82 31.06 51.03 64.91
CA MET A 82 31.15 49.68 64.36
C MET A 82 29.85 49.29 63.67
N GLN A 83 28.69 49.52 64.30
CA GLN A 83 27.40 49.20 63.71
C GLN A 83 27.13 50.01 62.44
N ARG A 84 27.46 51.32 62.43
CA ARG A 84 27.39 52.14 61.21
C ARG A 84 28.31 51.65 60.10
N ALA A 85 29.53 51.26 60.43
CA ALA A 85 30.48 50.69 59.46
C ALA A 85 29.97 49.35 58.90
N ASN A 86 29.48 48.45 59.77
CA ASN A 86 28.93 47.15 59.37
C ASN A 86 27.69 47.31 58.48
N ASN A 87 26.79 48.24 58.80
CA ASN A 87 25.62 48.51 57.96
C ASN A 87 26.03 49.04 56.58
N ARG A 88 26.99 49.97 56.51
CA ARG A 88 27.53 50.45 55.23
C ARG A 88 28.15 49.33 54.40
N ILE A 89 28.95 48.46 55.02
CA ILE A 89 29.55 47.30 54.34
C ILE A 89 28.45 46.36 53.82
N ALA A 90 27.40 46.11 54.60
CA ALA A 90 26.29 45.27 54.18
C ALA A 90 25.50 45.88 53.00
N GLU A 91 25.23 47.17 53.05
CA GLU A 91 24.58 47.92 51.97
C GLU A 91 25.44 47.93 50.69
N GLU A 92 26.75 48.17 50.81
CA GLU A 92 27.67 48.13 49.68
C GLU A 92 27.76 46.73 49.07
N LYS A 93 27.86 45.67 49.88
CA LYS A 93 27.85 44.28 49.39
C LYS A 93 26.57 43.99 48.62
N LYS A 94 25.40 44.35 49.17
CA LYS A 94 24.12 44.15 48.50
C LYS A 94 24.03 44.94 47.18
N ALA A 95 24.57 46.17 47.15
CA ALA A 95 24.62 46.98 45.93
C ALA A 95 25.56 46.38 44.88
N ILE A 96 26.70 45.83 45.28
CA ILE A 96 27.64 45.11 44.40
C ILE A 96 26.97 43.88 43.81
N GLU A 97 26.33 43.03 44.65
CA GLU A 97 25.63 41.84 44.20
C GLU A 97 24.52 42.16 43.19
N ALA A 98 23.72 43.20 43.45
CA ALA A 98 22.68 43.64 42.52
C ALA A 98 23.25 44.12 41.18
N LYS A 99 24.37 44.87 41.21
CA LYS A 99 25.06 45.34 40.00
C LYS A 99 25.70 44.18 39.22
N GLU A 100 26.34 43.23 39.90
CA GLU A 100 26.93 42.03 39.30
C GLU A 100 25.85 41.16 38.64
N LYS A 101 24.71 40.96 39.29
CA LYS A 101 23.58 40.25 38.67
C LYS A 101 23.10 40.95 37.40
N ARG A 102 22.89 42.27 37.46
CA ARG A 102 22.47 43.06 36.28
C ARG A 102 23.52 43.03 35.17
N LYS A 103 24.81 43.05 35.52
CA LYS A 103 25.92 42.95 34.56
C LYS A 103 25.86 41.60 33.84
N LYS A 104 25.71 40.49 34.57
CA LYS A 104 25.56 39.16 33.97
C LYS A 104 24.35 39.07 33.04
N GLU A 105 23.19 39.55 33.47
CA GLU A 105 21.97 39.58 32.63
C GLU A 105 22.17 40.40 31.34
N LEU A 106 22.92 41.51 31.41
CA LEU A 106 23.25 42.32 30.23
C LEU A 106 24.28 41.63 29.32
N GLU A 107 25.30 40.97 29.90
CA GLU A 107 26.29 40.22 29.14
C GLU A 107 25.66 39.04 28.37
N GLU A 108 24.73 38.32 29.00
CA GLU A 108 23.94 37.27 28.34
C GLU A 108 23.13 37.83 27.17
N LYS A 109 22.40 38.93 27.38
CA LYS A 109 21.63 39.59 26.29
C LYS A 109 22.52 40.06 25.15
N VAL A 110 23.70 40.61 25.45
CA VAL A 110 24.66 41.02 24.42
C VAL A 110 25.17 39.81 23.65
N SER A 111 25.45 38.70 24.33
CA SER A 111 25.87 37.45 23.69
C SER A 111 24.78 36.90 22.75
N GLU A 112 23.53 36.85 23.21
CA GLU A 112 22.39 36.43 22.39
C GLU A 112 22.19 37.31 21.17
N LEU A 113 22.22 38.63 21.34
CA LEU A 113 22.06 39.58 20.24
C LEU A 113 23.20 39.47 19.23
N LYS A 114 24.44 39.26 19.68
CA LYS A 114 25.59 39.00 18.79
C LYS A 114 25.40 37.69 18.01
N SER A 115 24.94 36.63 18.67
CA SER A 115 24.65 35.36 17.98
C SER A 115 23.57 35.55 16.90
N LYS A 116 22.47 36.24 17.22
CA LYS A 116 21.41 36.57 16.26
C LYS A 116 21.91 37.43 15.11
N ALA A 117 22.72 38.45 15.39
CA ALA A 117 23.32 39.31 14.37
C ALA A 117 24.21 38.50 13.41
N THR A 118 25.11 37.66 13.93
CA THR A 118 25.97 36.82 13.08
C THR A 118 25.18 35.80 12.25
N ALA A 119 24.08 35.26 12.77
CA ALA A 119 23.20 34.38 12.02
C ALA A 119 22.47 35.12 10.88
N LEU A 120 21.97 36.32 11.16
CA LEU A 120 21.35 37.19 10.15
C LEU A 120 22.35 37.64 9.08
N GLU A 121 23.57 38.01 9.48
CA GLU A 121 24.64 38.36 8.53
C GLU A 121 24.93 37.22 7.57
N LYS A 122 25.07 35.99 8.07
CA LYS A 122 25.25 34.80 7.22
C LYS A 122 24.07 34.60 6.25
N SER A 123 22.84 34.79 6.73
CA SER A 123 21.64 34.70 5.88
C SER A 123 21.65 35.76 4.79
N VAL A 124 21.99 37.01 5.14
CA VAL A 124 22.08 38.11 4.17
C VAL A 124 23.18 37.87 3.15
N THR A 125 24.37 37.40 3.57
CA THR A 125 25.45 37.10 2.60
C THR A 125 25.07 35.97 1.66
N ALA A 126 24.35 34.95 2.14
CA ALA A 126 23.82 33.90 1.27
C ALA A 126 22.75 34.43 0.30
N MET A 127 21.84 35.29 0.78
CA MET A 127 20.77 35.89 -0.03
C MET A 127 21.30 36.86 -1.10
N LYS A 128 22.38 37.59 -0.81
CA LYS A 128 23.02 38.51 -1.75
C LYS A 128 23.46 37.84 -3.04
N ALA A 129 24.00 36.62 -2.98
CA ALA A 129 24.39 35.90 -4.20
C ALA A 129 23.18 35.63 -5.12
N TYR A 130 22.01 35.36 -4.54
CA TYR A 130 20.77 35.18 -5.31
C TYR A 130 20.22 36.51 -5.83
N GLU A 131 20.31 37.58 -5.04
CA GLU A 131 19.94 38.93 -5.47
C GLU A 131 20.80 39.40 -6.65
N GLU A 132 22.13 39.26 -6.56
CA GLU A 132 23.07 39.56 -7.64
C GLU A 132 22.79 38.73 -8.89
N PHE A 133 22.43 37.44 -8.73
CA PHE A 133 22.02 36.61 -9.85
C PHE A 133 20.75 37.13 -10.53
N LEU A 134 19.70 37.44 -9.75
CA LEU A 134 18.44 37.96 -10.28
C LEU A 134 18.62 39.33 -10.93
N GLU A 135 19.48 40.16 -10.36
CA GLU A 135 19.90 41.44 -10.94
C GLU A 135 20.61 41.26 -12.29
N ASN A 136 21.52 40.28 -12.39
CA ASN A 136 22.17 39.94 -13.65
C ASN A 136 21.17 39.43 -14.70
N VAL A 137 20.15 38.66 -14.30
CA VAL A 137 19.09 38.20 -15.20
C VAL A 137 18.23 39.37 -15.68
N ARG A 138 17.86 40.28 -14.78
CA ARG A 138 17.16 41.53 -15.12
C ARG A 138 17.97 42.38 -16.10
N ALA A 139 19.25 42.58 -15.82
CA ALA A 139 20.15 43.38 -16.65
C ALA A 139 20.34 42.80 -18.07
N LYS A 140 20.28 41.48 -18.22
CA LYS A 140 20.34 40.81 -19.53
C LYS A 140 19.04 40.90 -20.32
N ASN A 141 17.90 40.98 -19.64
CA ASN A 141 16.57 41.00 -20.25
C ASN A 141 15.74 42.21 -19.78
N PRO A 142 16.20 43.45 -20.04
CA PRO A 142 15.57 44.66 -19.52
C PRO A 142 14.20 44.95 -20.17
N GLU A 143 13.93 44.38 -21.35
CA GLU A 143 12.64 44.52 -22.04
C GLU A 143 11.54 43.67 -21.41
N GLU A 144 11.90 42.57 -20.75
CA GLU A 144 10.96 41.59 -20.18
C GLU A 144 10.77 41.76 -18.67
N PHE A 145 11.80 42.21 -17.95
CA PHE A 145 11.77 42.37 -16.50
C PHE A 145 12.18 43.78 -16.08
N THR A 146 11.23 44.53 -15.48
CA THR A 146 11.50 45.86 -14.93
C THR A 146 12.02 45.79 -13.51
N GLU A 147 11.50 44.85 -12.71
CA GLU A 147 11.92 44.59 -11.34
C GLU A 147 12.27 43.10 -11.15
N ILE A 148 13.07 42.80 -10.11
CA ILE A 148 13.32 41.40 -9.71
C ILE A 148 12.01 40.67 -9.38
N ASN A 149 11.03 41.40 -8.82
CA ASN A 149 9.71 40.84 -8.52
C ASN A 149 8.99 40.29 -9.75
N ASP A 150 9.18 40.89 -10.94
CA ASP A 150 8.58 40.40 -12.18
C ASP A 150 9.08 38.99 -12.51
N ILE A 151 10.38 38.75 -12.31
CA ILE A 151 11.02 37.44 -12.51
C ILE A 151 10.41 36.41 -11.53
N LEU A 152 10.28 36.78 -10.26
CA LEU A 152 9.73 35.89 -9.24
C LEU A 152 8.25 35.57 -9.49
N LEU A 153 7.46 36.55 -9.92
CA LEU A 153 6.06 36.36 -10.29
C LEU A 153 5.92 35.45 -11.51
N LEU A 154 6.76 35.64 -12.52
CA LEU A 154 6.78 34.78 -13.70
C LEU A 154 7.19 33.36 -13.33
N GLU A 155 8.25 33.18 -12.54
CA GLU A 155 8.69 31.88 -12.04
C GLU A 155 7.57 31.17 -11.28
N GLY A 156 6.87 31.88 -10.37
CA GLY A 156 5.73 31.34 -9.65
C GLY A 156 4.60 30.91 -10.58
N LYS A 157 4.25 31.72 -11.60
CA LYS A 157 3.24 31.35 -12.61
C LYS A 157 3.67 30.13 -13.42
N LEU A 158 4.92 30.10 -13.89
CA LEU A 158 5.48 28.99 -14.68
C LEU A 158 5.55 27.71 -13.86
N ARG A 159 5.93 27.79 -12.59
CA ARG A 159 5.95 26.65 -11.67
C ARG A 159 4.54 26.09 -11.47
N LEU A 160 3.56 26.95 -11.18
CA LEU A 160 2.16 26.53 -11.05
C LEU A 160 1.63 25.88 -12.35
N ALA A 161 1.91 26.48 -13.50
CA ALA A 161 1.54 25.91 -14.79
C ALA A 161 2.24 24.57 -15.04
N ASN A 162 3.53 24.43 -14.69
CA ASN A 162 4.27 23.18 -14.83
C ASN A 162 3.69 22.08 -13.93
N ASP A 163 3.37 22.41 -12.68
CA ASP A 163 2.76 21.47 -11.73
C ASP A 163 1.39 21.00 -12.23
N GLN A 164 0.56 21.91 -12.76
CA GLN A 164 -0.71 21.57 -13.38
C GLN A 164 -0.54 20.67 -14.60
N LEU A 165 0.40 20.99 -15.51
CA LEU A 165 0.69 20.18 -16.69
C LEU A 165 1.21 18.79 -16.31
N ARG A 166 2.10 18.69 -15.32
CA ARG A 166 2.59 17.40 -14.80
C ARG A 166 1.46 16.57 -14.21
N PHE A 167 0.55 17.20 -13.47
CA PHE A 167 -0.61 16.54 -12.91
C PHE A 167 -1.53 16.00 -14.02
N GLN A 168 -1.85 16.84 -15.02
CA GLN A 168 -2.65 16.42 -16.18
C GLN A 168 -1.97 15.32 -16.99
N GLN A 169 -0.65 15.42 -17.23
CA GLN A 169 0.13 14.38 -17.90
C GLN A 169 0.00 13.05 -17.16
N LYS A 170 0.16 13.05 -15.84
CA LYS A 170 0.02 11.84 -15.03
C LYS A 170 -1.39 11.23 -15.14
N GLN A 171 -2.43 12.06 -15.10
CA GLN A 171 -3.81 11.59 -15.29
C GLN A 171 -4.01 10.94 -16.66
N LEU A 172 -3.53 11.59 -17.73
CA LEU A 172 -3.63 11.08 -19.09
C LEU A 172 -2.82 9.79 -19.29
N GLU A 173 -1.66 9.66 -18.64
CA GLU A 173 -0.87 8.43 -18.65
C GLU A 173 -1.61 7.27 -17.95
N GLU A 174 -2.24 7.54 -16.80
CA GLU A 174 -3.06 6.55 -16.09
C GLU A 174 -4.29 6.13 -16.91
N GLU A 175 -4.98 7.07 -17.57
CA GLU A 175 -6.10 6.77 -18.47
C GLU A 175 -5.65 5.97 -19.69
N ASN A 176 -4.55 6.37 -20.34
CA ASN A 176 -3.98 5.62 -21.45
C ASN A 176 -3.59 4.19 -21.05
N GLN A 177 -3.03 4.00 -19.85
CA GLN A 177 -2.69 2.68 -19.35
C GLN A 177 -3.94 1.81 -19.12
N LYS A 178 -5.03 2.41 -18.62
CA LYS A 178 -6.33 1.71 -18.50
C LYS A 178 -6.87 1.31 -19.88
N ILE A 179 -6.86 2.22 -20.85
CA ILE A 179 -7.32 1.95 -22.21
C ILE A 179 -6.48 0.84 -22.87
N ARG A 180 -5.15 0.88 -22.74
CA ARG A 180 -4.25 -0.16 -23.24
C ARG A 180 -4.56 -1.52 -22.60
N SER A 181 -4.73 -1.56 -21.28
CA SER A 181 -5.11 -2.79 -20.57
C SER A 181 -6.45 -3.36 -21.06
N ILE A 182 -7.47 -2.51 -21.23
CA ILE A 182 -8.78 -2.92 -21.76
C ILE A 182 -8.65 -3.45 -23.19
N LYS A 183 -7.89 -2.76 -24.05
CA LYS A 183 -7.63 -3.19 -25.43
C LYS A 183 -6.98 -4.57 -25.44
N ASP A 184 -5.92 -4.78 -24.67
CA ASP A 184 -5.21 -6.06 -24.61
C ASP A 184 -6.11 -7.19 -24.12
N GLN A 185 -6.99 -6.92 -23.15
CA GLN A 185 -7.99 -7.90 -22.68
C GLN A 185 -9.02 -8.25 -23.76
N LEU A 186 -9.52 -7.26 -24.49
CA LEU A 186 -10.46 -7.47 -25.59
C LEU A 186 -9.81 -8.25 -26.74
N GLU A 187 -8.57 -7.93 -27.10
CA GLU A 187 -7.82 -8.68 -28.11
C GLU A 187 -7.62 -10.14 -27.70
N LYS A 188 -7.25 -10.41 -26.44
CA LYS A 188 -7.15 -11.78 -25.92
C LYS A 188 -8.48 -12.51 -26.01
N ARG A 189 -9.56 -11.91 -25.50
CA ARG A 189 -10.91 -12.49 -25.58
C ARG A 189 -11.33 -12.81 -27.01
N LYS A 190 -11.04 -11.92 -27.96
CA LYS A 190 -11.37 -12.14 -29.37
C LYS A 190 -10.53 -13.24 -30.02
N LYS A 191 -9.24 -13.34 -29.67
CA LYS A 191 -8.40 -14.47 -30.10
C LYS A 191 -8.92 -15.79 -29.55
N ASP A 192 -9.34 -15.81 -28.28
CA ASP A 192 -9.93 -17.00 -27.65
C ASP A 192 -11.25 -17.40 -28.32
N GLU A 193 -12.12 -16.42 -28.64
CA GLU A 193 -13.37 -16.64 -29.36
C GLU A 193 -13.12 -17.20 -30.78
N ILE A 194 -12.15 -16.65 -31.52
CA ILE A 194 -11.75 -17.17 -32.83
C ILE A 194 -11.23 -18.61 -32.70
N LEU A 195 -10.42 -18.91 -31.69
CA LEU A 195 -9.92 -20.25 -31.46
C LEU A 195 -11.07 -21.24 -31.17
N GLN A 196 -12.04 -20.84 -30.34
CA GLN A 196 -13.23 -21.66 -30.06
C GLN A 196 -14.04 -21.92 -31.32
N LEU A 197 -14.29 -20.89 -32.15
CA LEU A 197 -14.99 -21.05 -33.42
C LEU A 197 -14.23 -21.96 -34.39
N ASN A 198 -12.89 -21.85 -34.45
CA ASN A 198 -12.07 -22.74 -35.28
C ASN A 198 -12.14 -24.20 -34.82
N ILE A 199 -12.18 -24.43 -33.50
CA ILE A 199 -12.40 -25.78 -32.95
C ILE A 199 -13.78 -26.31 -33.36
N GLU A 200 -14.82 -25.48 -33.27
CA GLU A 200 -16.18 -25.86 -33.68
C GLU A 200 -16.25 -26.17 -35.19
N ILE A 201 -15.64 -25.33 -36.04
CA ILE A 201 -15.54 -25.56 -37.49
C ILE A 201 -14.84 -26.90 -37.74
N ALA A 202 -13.70 -27.16 -37.10
CA ALA A 202 -12.98 -28.42 -37.27
C ALA A 202 -13.83 -29.64 -36.86
N GLN A 203 -14.60 -29.53 -35.76
CA GLN A 203 -15.53 -30.57 -35.33
C GLN A 203 -16.66 -30.79 -36.36
N LYS A 204 -17.25 -29.71 -36.89
CA LYS A 204 -18.30 -29.78 -37.91
C LYS A 204 -17.77 -30.34 -39.24
N SER A 205 -16.59 -29.92 -39.69
CA SER A 205 -15.93 -30.47 -40.88
C SER A 205 -15.70 -31.97 -40.73
N LYS A 206 -15.18 -32.43 -39.59
CA LYS A 206 -15.02 -33.86 -39.31
C LYS A 206 -16.35 -34.61 -39.35
N GLN A 207 -17.42 -34.05 -38.76
CA GLN A 207 -18.76 -34.65 -38.82
C GLN A 207 -19.29 -34.73 -40.26
N CYS A 208 -19.08 -33.69 -41.07
CA CYS A 208 -19.44 -33.71 -42.49
C CYS A 208 -18.67 -34.79 -43.26
N GLU A 209 -17.35 -34.89 -43.09
CA GLU A 209 -16.51 -35.92 -43.72
C GLU A 209 -16.97 -37.34 -43.33
N GLU A 210 -17.29 -37.57 -42.05
CA GLU A 210 -17.83 -38.84 -41.57
C GLU A 210 -19.18 -39.20 -42.23
N ILE A 211 -20.08 -38.22 -42.36
CA ILE A 211 -21.38 -38.41 -43.03
C ILE A 211 -21.20 -38.64 -44.53
N GLU A 212 -20.31 -37.89 -45.18
CA GLU A 212 -20.00 -38.04 -46.61
C GLU A 212 -19.37 -39.41 -46.90
N GLY A 213 -18.48 -39.89 -46.02
CA GLY A 213 -17.94 -41.25 -46.10
C GLY A 213 -19.04 -42.31 -46.06
N LYS A 214 -19.96 -42.22 -45.07
CA LYS A 214 -21.13 -43.12 -44.98
C LYS A 214 -22.03 -43.04 -46.21
N ARG A 215 -22.28 -41.82 -46.73
CA ARG A 215 -23.07 -41.61 -47.95
C ARG A 215 -22.41 -42.29 -49.15
N LEU A 216 -21.09 -42.16 -49.30
CA LEU A 216 -20.35 -42.77 -50.38
C LEU A 216 -20.41 -44.31 -50.31
N ASP A 217 -20.27 -44.89 -49.13
CA ASP A 217 -20.37 -46.34 -48.95
C ASP A 217 -21.77 -46.87 -49.23
N LEU A 218 -22.82 -46.17 -48.79
CA LEU A 218 -24.20 -46.49 -49.13
C LEU A 218 -24.47 -46.36 -50.63
N ASN A 219 -23.90 -45.34 -51.29
CA ASN A 219 -24.06 -45.16 -52.73
C ASN A 219 -23.36 -46.28 -53.52
N LYS A 220 -22.14 -46.68 -53.12
CA LYS A 220 -21.46 -47.86 -53.69
C LYS A 220 -22.30 -49.13 -53.54
N LEU A 221 -22.92 -49.33 -52.38
CA LEU A 221 -23.80 -50.47 -52.16
C LEU A 221 -25.04 -50.41 -53.08
N ALA A 222 -25.66 -49.24 -53.21
CA ALA A 222 -26.80 -49.03 -54.10
C ALA A 222 -26.43 -49.26 -55.57
N GLU A 223 -25.29 -48.78 -56.03
CA GLU A 223 -24.76 -49.03 -57.38
C GLU A 223 -24.49 -50.52 -57.62
N GLN A 224 -23.90 -51.24 -56.65
CA GLN A 224 -23.70 -52.68 -56.76
C GLN A 224 -25.03 -53.44 -56.85
N ILE A 225 -26.03 -53.07 -56.07
CA ILE A 225 -27.37 -53.66 -56.13
C ILE A 225 -28.00 -53.34 -57.49
N SER A 226 -27.94 -52.09 -57.94
CA SER A 226 -28.47 -51.66 -59.23
C SER A 226 -27.82 -52.41 -60.39
N ALA A 227 -26.49 -52.54 -60.42
CA ALA A 227 -25.76 -53.30 -61.43
C ALA A 227 -26.17 -54.79 -61.45
N LYS A 228 -26.35 -55.42 -60.28
CA LYS A 228 -26.89 -56.78 -60.18
C LYS A 228 -28.31 -56.87 -60.72
N THR A 229 -29.16 -55.88 -60.44
CA THR A 229 -30.53 -55.82 -60.95
C THR A 229 -30.55 -55.67 -62.47
N VAL A 230 -29.73 -54.78 -63.03
CA VAL A 230 -29.58 -54.60 -64.50
C VAL A 230 -29.09 -55.89 -65.15
N TYR A 231 -28.11 -56.57 -64.57
CA TYR A 231 -27.63 -57.86 -65.09
C TYR A 231 -28.76 -58.90 -65.15
N LYS A 232 -29.55 -59.04 -64.08
CA LYS A 232 -30.73 -59.92 -64.06
C LYS A 232 -31.79 -59.49 -65.09
N GLN A 233 -32.00 -58.19 -65.26
CA GLN A 233 -32.96 -57.66 -66.22
C GLN A 233 -32.55 -57.98 -67.67
N VAL A 234 -31.25 -57.90 -67.98
CA VAL A 234 -30.71 -58.30 -69.29
C VAL A 234 -30.86 -59.81 -69.51
N GLU A 235 -30.58 -60.64 -68.49
CA GLU A 235 -30.78 -62.09 -68.57
C GLU A 235 -32.25 -62.45 -68.85
N ILE A 236 -33.19 -61.82 -68.14
CA ILE A 236 -34.63 -61.94 -68.41
C ILE A 236 -34.95 -61.50 -69.85
N GLY A 237 -34.37 -60.39 -70.32
CA GLY A 237 -34.52 -59.92 -71.69
C GLY A 237 -34.03 -60.93 -72.73
N HIS A 238 -32.88 -61.58 -72.51
CA HIS A 238 -32.39 -62.65 -73.40
C HIS A 238 -33.33 -63.86 -73.43
N ILE A 239 -33.89 -64.26 -72.29
CA ILE A 239 -34.89 -65.32 -72.22
C ILE A 239 -36.12 -64.95 -73.05
N PHE A 240 -36.63 -63.73 -72.91
CA PHE A 240 -37.77 -63.25 -73.68
C PHE A 240 -37.46 -63.24 -75.18
N MET A 241 -36.28 -62.75 -75.60
CA MET A 241 -35.86 -62.79 -77.01
C MET A 241 -35.71 -64.21 -77.54
N ALA A 242 -35.18 -65.15 -76.76
CA ALA A 242 -35.08 -66.55 -77.15
C ALA A 242 -36.47 -67.17 -77.36
N ILE A 243 -37.42 -66.84 -76.49
CA ILE A 243 -38.83 -67.25 -76.62
C ILE A 243 -39.46 -66.64 -77.87
N ASP A 244 -39.26 -65.35 -78.11
CA ASP A 244 -39.76 -64.67 -79.32
C ASP A 244 -39.18 -65.29 -80.59
N ASN A 245 -37.87 -65.57 -80.62
CA ASN A 245 -37.22 -66.23 -81.74
C ASN A 245 -37.76 -67.65 -81.98
N LEU A 246 -38.01 -68.41 -80.91
CA LEU A 246 -38.63 -69.74 -81.00
C LEU A 246 -40.08 -69.66 -81.50
N TYR A 247 -40.84 -68.67 -81.01
CA TYR A 247 -42.22 -68.42 -81.41
C TYR A 247 -42.32 -68.07 -82.90
N MET A 248 -41.47 -67.16 -83.39
CA MET A 248 -41.43 -66.79 -84.81
C MET A 248 -41.09 -67.99 -85.70
N ARG A 249 -40.13 -68.84 -85.30
CA ARG A 249 -39.82 -70.10 -86.02
C ARG A 249 -41.00 -71.07 -86.06
N CYS A 250 -41.85 -71.08 -85.04
CA CYS A 250 -43.09 -71.86 -85.03
C CYS A 250 -44.20 -71.21 -85.88
N GLY A 251 -44.18 -69.88 -86.05
CA GLY A 251 -45.10 -69.14 -86.92
C GLY A 251 -44.83 -69.35 -88.42
N ASP A 252 -43.56 -69.43 -88.82
CA ASP A 252 -43.12 -69.58 -90.22
C ASP A 252 -43.18 -71.03 -90.77
N GLY A 253 -43.63 -71.99 -89.95
CA GLY A 253 -43.72 -73.40 -90.31
C GLY A 253 -45.05 -73.80 -91.01
N PRO A 254 -45.13 -75.01 -91.60
CA PRO A 254 -46.37 -75.50 -92.20
C PRO A 254 -47.50 -75.59 -91.18
N LYS A 255 -48.71 -75.17 -91.58
CA LYS A 255 -49.91 -75.03 -90.74
C LYS A 255 -50.07 -76.13 -89.69
N ILE A 256 -49.99 -75.72 -88.42
CA ILE A 256 -50.30 -76.46 -87.20
C ILE A 256 -51.81 -76.78 -87.20
N ASN A 257 -52.20 -77.99 -86.82
CA ASN A 257 -53.63 -78.35 -86.76
C ASN A 257 -54.23 -78.12 -85.35
N HIS A 258 -53.40 -78.05 -84.31
CA HIS A 258 -53.80 -77.77 -82.92
C HIS A 258 -53.85 -76.26 -82.57
N ASN A 259 -53.82 -75.39 -83.58
CA ASN A 259 -53.82 -73.94 -83.42
C ASN A 259 -55.22 -73.31 -83.53
N SER A 260 -56.30 -74.09 -83.41
CA SER A 260 -57.63 -73.56 -83.70
C SER A 260 -58.13 -72.52 -82.68
N ASP A 261 -57.55 -72.42 -81.48
CA ASP A 261 -58.05 -71.52 -80.43
C ASP A 261 -56.98 -70.68 -79.68
N LEU A 262 -55.77 -70.50 -80.23
CA LEU A 262 -54.77 -69.59 -79.63
C LEU A 262 -54.52 -68.40 -80.56
N LYS A 263 -55.41 -67.40 -80.52
CA LYS A 263 -55.18 -66.10 -81.15
C LYS A 263 -54.56 -65.14 -80.14
N TYR A 264 -53.29 -64.81 -80.37
CA TYR A 264 -52.61 -63.73 -79.65
C TYR A 264 -53.10 -62.37 -80.18
N GLN A 265 -53.56 -61.50 -79.27
CA GLN A 265 -53.85 -60.09 -79.54
C GLN A 265 -52.75 -59.25 -78.89
N MET A 266 -52.03 -58.47 -79.69
CA MET A 266 -51.09 -57.45 -79.19
C MET A 266 -51.88 -56.21 -78.76
N ASP A 267 -51.65 -55.74 -77.54
CA ASP A 267 -52.03 -54.38 -77.13
C ASP A 267 -50.75 -53.59 -76.82
N PRO A 268 -50.24 -52.78 -77.76
CA PRO A 268 -48.97 -52.09 -77.62
C PRO A 268 -49.15 -50.81 -76.81
N GLY A 269 -49.02 -50.85 -75.49
CA GLY A 269 -49.29 -49.64 -74.70
C GLY A 269 -48.79 -49.49 -73.27
N ASP A 270 -48.23 -50.49 -72.58
CA ASP A 270 -47.81 -50.31 -71.18
C ASP A 270 -46.55 -51.10 -70.79
N GLU A 271 -45.59 -50.42 -70.19
CA GLU A 271 -44.34 -50.98 -69.65
C GLU A 271 -44.51 -51.72 -68.32
N ASP A 272 -45.66 -52.35 -68.10
CA ASP A 272 -45.83 -53.22 -66.93
C ASP A 272 -45.09 -54.56 -67.18
N VAL A 273 -44.05 -54.80 -66.39
CA VAL A 273 -43.25 -56.04 -66.44
C VAL A 273 -44.16 -57.26 -66.27
N GLY A 274 -45.23 -57.15 -65.47
CA GLY A 274 -46.20 -58.22 -65.25
C GLY A 274 -46.90 -58.68 -66.54
N LYS A 275 -47.36 -57.73 -67.37
CA LYS A 275 -48.02 -58.04 -68.65
C LYS A 275 -47.04 -58.65 -69.67
N LYS A 276 -45.78 -58.19 -69.71
CA LYS A 276 -44.75 -58.79 -70.58
C LYS A 276 -44.47 -60.25 -70.24
N PHE A 277 -44.49 -60.62 -68.96
CA PHE A 277 -44.39 -62.03 -68.56
C PHE A 277 -45.58 -62.85 -69.06
N GLU A 278 -46.80 -62.30 -68.99
CA GLU A 278 -48.02 -62.97 -69.45
C GLU A 278 -48.00 -63.19 -70.98
N GLU A 279 -47.58 -62.19 -71.75
CA GLU A 279 -47.37 -62.29 -73.19
C GLU A 279 -46.38 -63.39 -73.57
N VAL A 280 -45.23 -63.44 -72.89
CA VAL A 280 -44.19 -64.45 -73.11
C VAL A 280 -44.70 -65.86 -72.77
N MET A 281 -45.51 -65.98 -71.71
CA MET A 281 -46.14 -67.25 -71.32
C MET A 281 -47.13 -67.76 -72.38
N ASP A 282 -47.90 -66.88 -73.00
CA ASP A 282 -48.80 -67.25 -74.09
C ASP A 282 -48.03 -67.68 -75.36
N LYS A 283 -46.94 -66.98 -75.70
CA LYS A 283 -46.04 -67.40 -76.78
C LYS A 283 -45.46 -68.80 -76.52
N LEU A 284 -45.05 -69.10 -75.29
CA LEU A 284 -44.59 -70.44 -74.90
C LEU A 284 -45.68 -71.51 -75.04
N ARG A 285 -46.95 -71.21 -74.74
CA ARG A 285 -48.07 -72.14 -74.96
C ARG A 285 -48.25 -72.48 -76.44
N ILE A 286 -48.09 -71.50 -77.32
CA ILE A 286 -48.18 -71.72 -78.77
C ILE A 286 -46.99 -72.54 -79.28
N ILE A 287 -45.76 -72.26 -78.83
CA ILE A 287 -44.57 -73.08 -79.13
C ILE A 287 -44.80 -74.53 -78.70
N LYS A 288 -45.37 -74.75 -77.50
CA LYS A 288 -45.70 -76.09 -77.01
C LYS A 288 -46.72 -76.81 -77.90
N ALA A 289 -47.74 -76.10 -78.39
CA ALA A 289 -48.71 -76.66 -79.32
C ALA A 289 -48.05 -77.03 -80.67
N TYR A 290 -47.16 -76.18 -81.20
CA TYR A 290 -46.38 -76.47 -82.41
C TYR A 290 -45.51 -77.72 -82.26
N LEU A 291 -44.81 -77.87 -81.11
CA LEU A 291 -43.96 -79.04 -80.83
C LEU A 291 -44.76 -80.35 -80.75
N ASN A 292 -45.96 -80.32 -80.18
CA ASN A 292 -46.84 -81.50 -80.15
C ASN A 292 -47.24 -81.94 -81.57
N ASP A 293 -47.47 -80.99 -82.47
CA ASP A 293 -47.82 -81.24 -83.87
C ASP A 293 -46.63 -81.48 -84.80
N TYR A 294 -45.41 -81.25 -84.31
CA TYR A 294 -44.19 -81.32 -85.12
C TYR A 294 -44.01 -82.70 -85.79
N LYS A 295 -44.28 -83.78 -85.05
CA LYS A 295 -44.21 -85.15 -85.58
C LYS A 295 -45.15 -85.36 -86.78
N THR A 296 -46.33 -84.77 -86.72
CA THR A 296 -47.37 -84.84 -87.75
C THR A 296 -47.02 -83.95 -88.97
N ILE A 297 -46.41 -82.79 -88.73
CA ILE A 297 -45.94 -81.85 -89.77
C ILE A 297 -44.77 -82.43 -90.58
N VAL A 298 -43.81 -83.07 -89.91
CA VAL A 298 -42.65 -83.69 -90.58
C VAL A 298 -43.11 -84.84 -91.49
N GLN A 299 -44.03 -85.69 -91.04
CA GLN A 299 -44.58 -86.78 -91.85
C GLN A 299 -45.33 -86.31 -93.11
N LYS A 300 -46.02 -85.16 -93.06
CA LYS A 300 -46.66 -84.52 -94.24
C LYS A 300 -45.66 -83.84 -95.18
N SER A 301 -44.57 -83.30 -94.66
CA SER A 301 -43.55 -82.63 -95.48
C SER A 301 -42.71 -83.63 -96.30
N SER A 302 -42.37 -84.78 -95.72
CA SER A 302 -41.63 -85.86 -96.41
C SER A 302 -42.38 -86.42 -97.63
N SER A 303 -43.72 -86.45 -97.59
CA SER A 303 -44.55 -86.93 -98.69
C SER A 303 -44.66 -85.92 -99.85
N SER A 304 -44.54 -84.61 -99.59
CA SER A 304 -44.56 -83.58 -100.65
C SER A 304 -43.24 -83.48 -101.43
N LEU A 305 -42.10 -83.83 -100.83
CA LEU A 305 -40.79 -83.87 -101.50
C LEU A 305 -40.72 -84.99 -102.55
N LEU A 306 -41.38 -86.13 -102.30
CA LEU A 306 -41.49 -87.25 -103.24
C LEU A 306 -42.32 -86.92 -104.50
N GLN A 307 -43.25 -85.97 -104.43
CA GLN A 307 -44.04 -85.51 -105.57
C GLN A 307 -43.23 -84.61 -106.53
N LYS A 308 -42.26 -83.84 -106.00
CA LYS A 308 -41.44 -82.90 -106.80
C LYS A 308 -40.39 -83.59 -107.69
N CYS A 309 -40.02 -84.84 -107.42
CA CYS A 309 -39.03 -85.59 -108.23
C CYS A 309 -39.57 -86.14 -109.57
N LYS A 310 -40.89 -86.14 -109.84
CA LYS A 310 -41.45 -86.67 -111.10
C LYS A 310 -41.57 -85.64 -112.24
N ASN A 311 -41.43 -84.33 -111.95
CA ASN A 311 -41.64 -83.26 -112.93
C ASN A 311 -40.34 -82.71 -113.59
N THR A 312 -39.18 -83.30 -113.31
CA THR A 312 -37.86 -82.73 -113.67
C THR A 312 -37.19 -83.36 -114.92
N LYS A 313 -37.96 -83.94 -115.86
CA LYS A 313 -37.42 -84.50 -117.12
C LYS A 313 -37.49 -83.57 -118.34
N GLU A 314 -38.15 -82.42 -118.27
CA GLU A 314 -38.09 -81.40 -119.32
C GLU A 314 -37.73 -80.04 -118.72
N LEU A 315 -36.43 -79.74 -118.70
CA LEU A 315 -35.82 -78.40 -118.84
C LEU A 315 -34.30 -78.50 -118.61
N SER A 316 -33.68 -79.50 -119.24
CA SER A 316 -32.23 -79.65 -119.38
C SER A 316 -31.66 -78.83 -120.55
N LYS A 317 -32.03 -77.54 -120.63
CA LYS A 317 -31.40 -76.55 -121.51
C LYS A 317 -31.52 -75.18 -120.84
N ILE A 318 -30.46 -74.81 -120.12
CA ILE A 318 -29.96 -73.49 -119.70
C ILE A 318 -29.32 -73.68 -118.31
N LEU A 319 -28.06 -74.11 -118.33
CA LEU A 319 -27.08 -73.91 -117.27
C LEU A 319 -25.74 -73.74 -117.97
N PRO A 320 -24.93 -72.75 -117.56
CA PRO A 320 -23.99 -72.93 -116.45
C PRO A 320 -24.24 -71.91 -115.32
N ARG A 321 -24.14 -72.23 -114.01
CA ARG A 321 -22.95 -72.62 -113.20
C ARG A 321 -21.89 -71.49 -113.26
N GLU A 322 -21.38 -70.85 -112.21
CA GLU A 322 -21.23 -71.06 -110.75
C GLU A 322 -21.03 -69.66 -110.09
N LEU A 323 -21.52 -69.33 -108.89
CA LEU A 323 -21.01 -69.64 -107.54
C LEU A 323 -19.51 -69.33 -107.29
N ASN A 324 -19.27 -68.23 -106.56
CA ASN A 324 -18.21 -68.01 -105.54
C ASN A 324 -18.57 -66.70 -104.85
N ILE A 325 -19.04 -66.62 -103.59
CA ILE A 325 -18.35 -66.91 -102.32
C ILE A 325 -16.93 -66.32 -102.30
N ASN A 326 -16.85 -65.07 -101.86
CA ASN A 326 -16.15 -64.69 -100.64
C ASN A 326 -16.90 -63.55 -99.96
#